data_AF-A0A2V5VI38-F1
#
_entry.id   AF-A0A2V5VI38-F1
#
_cell.length_a   1.000
_cell.length_b   1.000
_cell.length_c   1.000
_cell.angle_alpha   90.00
_cell.angle_beta   90.00
_cell.angle_gamma   90.00
#
_symmetry.space_group_name_H-M   'P 1'
#
loop_
_entity.id
_entity.type
_entity.pdbx_description
1 polymer ?
#
loop_
_entity_poly.entity_id
_entity_poly.type
_entity_poly.pdbx_seq_one_letter_code
_entity_poly.pdbx_strand_id
1 'polypeptide(L)'
;MTNGSFRFLGRESESVASFEGVGFRAAVNNASSLKGNARVARVSVRDRFFLQQLRSPLRYDANGLDLSQISAHVGGGDVTGRFTMQPETEESPFHVEMKFRGVQADQIITEAGGPGGVLQGKLEGNMKTEGKTTDPDALAGSGEIFLHDGQLRQFNLLVALGQLFQIEELTQLHLDQAEAKYHLTPGAVAIDELVLRSANIHLSATGTVSFRGKLHLSSRLAINEKIRAQLYKPIRANFQPTEEPGYSAVDFEVSGTVERPKTNLLEKVVGRDLKDLVNSFLGGKSDKPKKKKGAQTNVDESTPAATPGTSASATAPSPANSP
;
A
#
# COMPACT_ATOMS: atom_id res chain seq x y z
N MET A 1 -12.91 32.32 13.28
CA MET A 1 -12.55 31.16 14.14
C MET A 1 -11.04 30.96 14.08
N THR A 2 -10.41 30.66 15.22
CA THR A 2 -8.97 30.40 15.29
C THR A 2 -8.70 29.18 16.17
N ASN A 3 -7.92 28.23 15.65
CA ASN A 3 -7.44 27.03 16.35
C ASN A 3 -8.52 25.96 16.64
N GLY A 4 -9.40 25.71 15.66
CA GLY A 4 -10.36 24.60 15.71
C GLY A 4 -9.71 23.24 15.45
N SER A 5 -10.43 22.18 15.84
CA SER A 5 -10.11 20.80 15.48
C SER A 5 -11.38 20.09 15.03
N PHE A 6 -11.29 19.36 13.92
CA PHE A 6 -12.39 18.58 13.36
C PHE A 6 -11.91 17.15 13.10
N ARG A 7 -12.76 16.17 13.38
CA ARG A 7 -12.49 14.76 13.12
C ARG A 7 -13.68 14.15 12.40
N PHE A 8 -13.39 13.40 11.35
CA PHE A 8 -14.34 12.61 10.59
C PHE A 8 -14.06 11.15 10.91
N LEU A 9 -15.08 10.50 11.45
CA LEU A 9 -15.04 9.10 11.83
C LEU A 9 -15.91 8.30 10.86
N GLY A 10 -15.46 7.09 10.52
CA GLY A 10 -16.26 6.14 9.77
C GLY A 10 -17.29 5.44 10.65
N ARG A 11 -18.00 4.45 10.07
CA ARG A 11 -19.12 3.77 10.73
C ARG A 11 -18.68 2.94 11.94
N GLU A 12 -17.43 2.50 11.98
CA GLU A 12 -16.83 1.73 13.07
C GLU A 12 -15.95 2.61 13.99
N SER A 13 -16.13 3.94 13.94
CA SER A 13 -15.30 4.93 14.65
C SER A 13 -13.83 4.96 14.24
N GLU A 14 -13.51 4.41 13.07
CA GLU A 14 -12.19 4.53 12.46
C GLU A 14 -11.92 5.98 12.01
N SER A 15 -10.69 6.47 12.22
CA SER A 15 -10.26 7.81 11.79
C SER A 15 -10.20 7.85 10.25
N VAL A 16 -11.11 8.61 9.63
CA VAL A 16 -11.11 8.81 8.17
C VAL A 16 -10.30 10.04 7.82
N ALA A 17 -10.55 11.15 8.51
CA ALA A 17 -9.78 12.37 8.36
C ALA A 17 -9.79 13.19 9.65
N SER A 18 -8.71 13.91 9.92
CA SER A 18 -8.68 14.92 10.98
C SER A 18 -8.01 16.20 10.50
N PHE A 19 -8.49 17.33 11.04
CA PHE A 19 -8.07 18.67 10.69
C PHE A 19 -7.74 19.41 11.99
N GLU A 20 -6.49 19.78 12.17
CA GLU A 20 -5.99 20.41 13.38
C GLU A 20 -5.50 21.84 13.11
N GLY A 21 -5.68 22.73 14.09
CA GLY A 21 -5.28 24.13 13.97
C GLY A 21 -6.10 24.91 12.93
N VAL A 22 -7.36 24.52 12.73
CA VAL A 22 -8.26 25.14 11.75
C VAL A 22 -8.49 26.60 12.08
N GLY A 23 -8.27 27.47 11.10
CA GLY A 23 -8.53 28.89 11.18
C GLY A 23 -9.32 29.34 9.97
N PHE A 24 -10.29 30.20 10.22
CA PHE A 24 -11.08 30.82 9.17
C PHE A 24 -11.23 32.31 9.44
N ARG A 25 -10.91 33.10 8.42
CA ARG A 25 -11.19 34.53 8.36
C ARG A 25 -12.08 34.77 7.14
N ALA A 26 -13.32 35.19 7.37
CA ALA A 26 -14.21 35.62 6.30
C ALA A 26 -14.97 36.87 6.66
N ALA A 27 -15.36 37.58 5.61
CA ALA A 27 -16.47 38.49 5.64
C ALA A 27 -17.75 37.69 5.38
N VAL A 28 -18.76 37.91 6.22
CA VAL A 28 -20.13 37.46 5.96
C VAL A 28 -20.74 38.51 5.04
N ASN A 29 -20.95 38.18 3.77
CA ASN A 29 -21.49 39.13 2.81
C ASN A 29 -23.01 39.29 2.96
N ASN A 30 -23.70 38.21 3.34
CA ASN A 30 -25.11 38.17 3.73
C ASN A 30 -25.36 36.91 4.58
N ALA A 31 -26.60 36.70 5.07
CA ALA A 31 -26.93 35.60 5.99
C ALA A 31 -26.60 34.18 5.46
N SER A 32 -26.41 34.01 4.15
CA SER A 32 -26.22 32.71 3.49
C SER A 32 -24.96 32.58 2.63
N SER A 33 -24.05 33.57 2.65
CA SER A 33 -22.79 33.50 1.91
C SER A 33 -21.58 33.94 2.72
N LEU A 34 -20.53 33.12 2.63
CA LEU A 34 -19.26 33.32 3.29
C LEU A 34 -18.16 33.42 2.24
N LYS A 35 -17.32 34.44 2.33
CA LYS A 35 -16.11 34.56 1.52
C LYS A 35 -14.92 34.93 2.38
N GLY A 36 -13.83 34.19 2.24
CA GLY A 36 -12.65 34.41 3.05
C GLY A 36 -11.50 33.49 2.72
N ASN A 37 -10.68 33.21 3.73
CA ASN A 37 -9.54 32.32 3.64
C ASN A 37 -9.61 31.27 4.75
N ALA A 38 -9.44 30.02 4.36
CA ALA A 38 -9.26 28.88 5.25
C ALA A 38 -7.77 28.59 5.42
N ARG A 39 -7.40 28.19 6.64
CA ARG A 39 -6.09 27.64 6.96
C ARG A 39 -6.25 26.43 7.87
N VAL A 40 -5.45 25.40 7.66
CA VAL A 40 -5.38 24.21 8.51
C VAL A 40 -3.91 23.91 8.78
N ALA A 41 -3.54 23.74 10.04
CA ALA A 41 -2.15 23.50 10.39
C ALA A 41 -1.71 22.09 9.96
N ARG A 42 -2.56 21.10 10.22
CA ARG A 42 -2.32 19.70 9.87
C ARG A 42 -3.62 19.02 9.44
N VAL A 43 -3.55 18.27 8.36
CA VAL A 43 -4.59 17.34 7.92
C VAL A 43 -4.00 15.93 7.99
N SER A 44 -4.73 15.00 8.59
CA SER A 44 -4.45 13.56 8.52
C SER A 44 -5.57 12.87 7.75
N VAL A 45 -5.22 11.98 6.83
CA VAL A 45 -6.18 11.10 6.14
C VAL A 45 -5.79 9.66 6.43
N ARG A 46 -6.72 8.90 7.02
CA ARG A 46 -6.55 7.51 7.46
C ARG A 46 -5.27 7.26 8.27
N ASP A 47 -4.76 8.28 8.95
CA ASP A 47 -3.51 8.27 9.73
C ASP A 47 -2.28 7.78 8.97
N ARG A 48 -2.28 7.96 7.64
CA ARG A 48 -1.19 7.55 6.75
C ARG A 48 -0.73 8.67 5.82
N PHE A 49 -1.60 9.63 5.53
CA PHE A 49 -1.27 10.77 4.67
C PHE A 49 -1.44 12.07 5.45
N PHE A 50 -0.37 12.86 5.50
CA PHE A 50 -0.32 14.07 6.30
C PHE A 50 -0.04 15.29 5.43
N LEU A 51 -1.01 16.21 5.34
CA LEU A 51 -0.80 17.51 4.72
C LEU A 51 -0.54 18.54 5.82
N GLN A 52 0.37 19.46 5.54
CA GLN A 52 0.77 20.52 6.47
C GLN A 52 0.50 21.89 5.87
N GLN A 53 0.18 22.84 6.74
CA GLN A 53 0.05 24.26 6.40
C GLN A 53 -0.90 24.54 5.23
N LEU A 54 -2.01 23.80 5.15
CA LEU A 54 -3.02 23.99 4.13
C LEU A 54 -3.59 25.41 4.19
N ARG A 55 -3.68 26.06 3.05
CA ARG A 55 -4.29 27.37 2.85
C ARG A 55 -5.15 27.35 1.59
N SER A 56 -6.28 28.02 1.62
CA SER A 56 -7.09 28.24 0.42
C SER A 56 -8.02 29.44 0.61
N PRO A 57 -8.32 30.20 -0.46
CA PRO A 57 -9.56 30.96 -0.52
C PRO A 57 -10.74 30.02 -0.25
N LEU A 58 -11.72 30.50 0.48
CA LEU A 58 -12.93 29.77 0.85
C LEU A 58 -14.13 30.60 0.43
N ARG A 59 -14.99 29.99 -0.38
CA ARG A 59 -16.33 30.49 -0.70
C ARG A 59 -17.35 29.44 -0.28
N TYR A 60 -18.43 29.90 0.35
CA TYR A 60 -19.61 29.09 0.63
C TYR A 60 -20.85 29.92 0.30
N ASP A 61 -21.70 29.40 -0.58
CA ASP A 61 -22.98 30.00 -0.96
C ASP A 61 -23.97 28.92 -1.43
N ALA A 62 -25.08 29.31 -2.06
CA ALA A 62 -26.09 28.38 -2.57
C ALA A 62 -25.55 27.33 -3.57
N ASN A 63 -24.40 27.58 -4.19
CA ASN A 63 -23.75 26.62 -5.10
C ASN A 63 -22.85 25.62 -4.33
N GLY A 64 -22.73 25.76 -3.01
CA GLY A 64 -21.93 24.91 -2.15
C GLY A 64 -20.62 25.54 -1.68
N LEU A 65 -19.73 24.66 -1.21
CA LEU A 65 -18.42 24.94 -0.65
C LEU A 65 -17.34 24.85 -1.74
N ASP A 66 -16.46 25.84 -1.83
CA ASP A 66 -15.39 25.93 -2.82
C ASP A 66 -14.09 26.42 -2.17
N LEU A 67 -13.05 25.58 -2.26
CA LEU A 67 -11.67 25.86 -1.92
C LEU A 67 -10.86 25.90 -3.22
N SER A 68 -10.87 27.05 -3.90
CA SER A 68 -10.48 27.16 -5.31
C SER A 68 -8.96 27.15 -5.59
N GLN A 69 -8.13 27.32 -4.57
CA GLN A 69 -6.66 27.44 -4.69
C GLN A 69 -5.98 26.91 -3.43
N ILE A 70 -6.11 25.60 -3.20
CA ILE A 70 -5.42 24.91 -2.13
C ILE A 70 -3.92 24.99 -2.38
N SER A 71 -3.17 25.32 -1.34
CA SER A 71 -1.72 25.20 -1.25
C SER A 71 -1.37 24.58 0.10
N ALA A 72 -0.55 23.54 0.10
CA ALA A 72 -0.12 22.80 1.28
C ALA A 72 1.24 22.13 1.04
N HIS A 73 1.82 21.53 2.09
CA HIS A 73 3.01 20.70 1.99
C HIS A 73 2.70 19.25 2.33
N VAL A 74 3.37 18.31 1.66
CA VAL A 74 3.26 16.86 1.91
C VAL A 74 4.62 16.21 1.67
N GLY A 75 5.10 15.38 2.60
CA GLY A 75 6.37 14.64 2.43
C GLY A 75 7.56 15.50 1.97
N GLY A 76 7.69 16.74 2.45
CA GLY A 76 8.75 17.68 2.06
C GLY A 76 8.55 18.37 0.70
N GLY A 77 7.49 18.06 -0.04
CA GLY A 77 7.12 18.70 -1.30
C GLY A 77 5.89 19.61 -1.19
N ASP A 78 5.42 20.08 -2.34
CA ASP A 78 4.31 21.01 -2.46
C ASP A 78 3.07 20.33 -3.05
N VAL A 79 1.89 20.73 -2.56
CA VAL A 79 0.59 20.33 -3.07
C VAL A 79 -0.20 21.58 -3.46
N THR A 80 -0.81 21.54 -4.63
CA THR A 80 -1.81 22.52 -5.06
C THR A 80 -3.09 21.82 -5.49
N GLY A 81 -4.23 22.50 -5.39
CA GLY A 81 -5.47 21.86 -5.79
C GLY A 81 -6.72 22.71 -5.64
N ARG A 82 -7.85 22.03 -5.83
CA ARG A 82 -9.18 22.57 -5.60
C ARG A 82 -10.07 21.51 -4.96
N PHE A 83 -10.92 21.95 -4.04
CA PHE A 83 -11.98 21.13 -3.48
C PHE A 83 -13.31 21.84 -3.66
N THR A 84 -14.32 21.12 -4.13
CA THR A 84 -15.70 21.61 -4.19
C THR A 84 -16.64 20.59 -3.55
N MET A 85 -17.70 21.06 -2.91
CA MET A 85 -18.70 20.20 -2.30
C MET A 85 -20.07 20.89 -2.33
N GLN A 86 -21.13 20.12 -2.59
CA GLN A 86 -22.51 20.60 -2.53
C GLN A 86 -23.22 19.97 -1.32
N PRO A 87 -23.11 20.57 -0.12
CA PRO A 87 -23.64 19.93 1.09
C PRO A 87 -25.16 19.80 1.11
N GLU A 88 -25.90 20.67 0.42
CA GLU A 88 -27.37 20.67 0.40
C GLU A 88 -27.97 19.74 -0.65
N THR A 89 -27.14 19.22 -1.57
CA THR A 89 -27.55 18.21 -2.55
C THR A 89 -27.60 16.83 -1.88
N GLU A 90 -28.47 15.95 -2.38
CA GLU A 90 -28.56 14.54 -1.96
C GLU A 90 -27.17 13.87 -1.99
N GLU A 91 -26.84 13.13 -0.93
CA GLU A 91 -25.54 12.47 -0.69
C GLU A 91 -24.31 13.39 -0.57
N SER A 92 -24.52 14.70 -0.71
CA SER A 92 -23.52 15.76 -0.61
C SER A 92 -22.25 15.48 -1.45
N PRO A 93 -22.36 15.51 -2.80
CA PRO A 93 -21.25 15.18 -3.67
C PRO A 93 -20.09 16.18 -3.52
N PHE A 94 -18.88 15.68 -3.66
CA PHE A 94 -17.66 16.47 -3.62
C PHE A 94 -16.70 16.09 -4.76
N HIS A 95 -15.86 17.05 -5.14
CA HIS A 95 -14.79 16.87 -6.13
C HIS A 95 -13.48 17.39 -5.56
N VAL A 96 -12.41 16.69 -5.88
CA VAL A 96 -11.04 16.98 -5.49
C VAL A 96 -10.18 16.94 -6.73
N GLU A 97 -9.45 18.01 -6.99
CA GLU A 97 -8.37 18.03 -7.96
C GLU A 97 -7.09 18.43 -7.26
N MET A 98 -6.04 17.62 -7.37
CA MET A 98 -4.75 17.89 -6.73
C MET A 98 -3.61 17.65 -7.70
N LYS A 99 -2.55 18.44 -7.53
CA LYS A 99 -1.24 18.26 -8.12
C LYS A 99 -0.20 18.34 -7.02
N PHE A 100 0.80 17.48 -7.08
CA PHE A 100 1.91 17.50 -6.13
C PHE A 100 3.24 17.42 -6.87
N ARG A 101 4.28 18.01 -6.28
CA ARG A 101 5.63 18.02 -6.85
C ARG A 101 6.67 18.00 -5.76
N GLY A 102 7.78 17.32 -6.04
CA GLY A 102 8.94 17.30 -5.15
C GLY A 102 8.71 16.56 -3.84
N VAL A 103 7.70 15.69 -3.80
CA VAL A 103 7.34 14.93 -2.59
C VAL A 103 8.35 13.80 -2.42
N GLN A 104 8.98 13.70 -1.25
CA GLN A 104 10.02 12.71 -1.01
C GLN A 104 9.39 11.31 -0.86
N ALA A 105 9.70 10.39 -1.78
CA ALA A 105 9.10 9.07 -1.81
C ALA A 105 9.29 8.28 -0.50
N ASP A 106 10.53 8.31 0.02
CA ASP A 106 10.91 7.63 1.25
C ASP A 106 10.10 8.14 2.47
N GLN A 107 9.87 9.46 2.52
CA GLN A 107 9.13 10.07 3.61
C GLN A 107 7.67 9.62 3.61
N ILE A 108 7.01 9.61 2.44
CA ILE A 108 5.61 9.16 2.34
C ILE A 108 5.47 7.69 2.71
N ILE A 109 6.39 6.84 2.26
CA ILE A 109 6.37 5.42 2.61
C ILE A 109 6.53 5.24 4.12
N THR A 110 7.50 5.93 4.72
CA THR A 110 7.79 5.83 6.16
C THR A 110 6.62 6.37 7.00
N GLU A 111 6.03 7.51 6.62
CA GLU A 111 4.87 8.10 7.29
C GLU A 111 3.62 7.20 7.19
N ALA A 112 3.47 6.45 6.09
CA ALA A 112 2.41 5.47 5.93
C ALA A 112 2.66 4.15 6.69
N GLY A 113 3.77 4.03 7.44
CA GLY A 113 4.16 2.85 8.20
C GLY A 113 4.92 1.78 7.41
N GLY A 114 5.36 2.11 6.18
CA GLY A 114 6.18 1.24 5.35
C GLY A 114 7.66 1.23 5.75
N PRO A 115 8.46 0.34 5.12
CA PRO A 115 9.91 0.29 5.37
C PRO A 115 10.61 1.51 4.77
N GLY A 116 11.27 2.30 5.61
CA GLY A 116 12.11 3.41 5.17
C GLY A 116 13.38 2.94 4.44
N GLY A 117 13.92 3.80 3.59
CA GLY A 117 15.14 3.61 2.79
C GLY A 117 14.96 2.77 1.52
N VAL A 118 13.77 2.22 1.27
CA VAL A 118 13.53 1.29 0.15
C VAL A 118 13.40 2.00 -1.19
N LEU A 119 12.71 3.15 -1.21
CA LEU A 119 12.48 3.94 -2.43
C LEU A 119 12.93 5.38 -2.19
N GLN A 120 13.91 5.82 -2.96
CA GLN A 120 14.39 7.20 -2.97
C GLN A 120 13.97 7.90 -4.26
N GLY A 121 13.91 9.23 -4.20
CA GLY A 121 13.54 10.10 -5.32
C GLY A 121 12.38 11.02 -4.95
N LYS A 122 11.97 11.82 -5.94
CA LYS A 122 10.93 12.83 -5.81
C LYS A 122 9.71 12.47 -6.63
N LEU A 123 8.56 12.39 -5.97
CA LEU A 123 7.28 12.16 -6.59
C LEU A 123 6.68 13.46 -7.12
N GLU A 124 6.13 13.39 -8.32
CA GLU A 124 5.28 14.38 -8.96
C GLU A 124 4.03 13.69 -9.50
N GLY A 125 2.91 14.40 -9.58
CA GLY A 125 1.72 13.79 -10.13
C GLY A 125 0.47 14.62 -9.96
N ASN A 126 -0.65 14.02 -10.37
CA ASN A 126 -1.96 14.59 -10.22
C ASN A 126 -3.01 13.54 -9.88
N MET A 127 -4.11 14.02 -9.33
CA MET A 127 -5.26 13.21 -9.00
C MET A 127 -6.53 14.02 -9.19
N LYS A 128 -7.55 13.39 -9.76
CA LYS A 128 -8.92 13.88 -9.80
C LYS A 128 -9.81 12.84 -9.17
N THR A 129 -10.65 13.26 -8.23
CA THR A 129 -11.52 12.35 -7.48
C THR A 129 -12.86 13.01 -7.25
N GLU A 130 -13.91 12.22 -7.36
CA GLU A 130 -15.26 12.55 -6.97
C GLU A 130 -15.76 11.53 -5.95
N GLY A 131 -16.68 11.97 -5.11
CA GLY A 131 -17.23 11.11 -4.08
C GLY A 131 -18.46 11.71 -3.43
N LYS A 132 -19.00 10.97 -2.46
CA LYS A 132 -20.21 11.30 -1.71
C LYS A 132 -19.90 11.19 -0.22
N THR A 133 -20.42 12.08 0.62
CA THR A 133 -20.10 12.02 2.06
C THR A 133 -20.81 10.87 2.78
N THR A 134 -21.87 10.32 2.19
CA THR A 134 -22.65 9.21 2.75
C THR A 134 -22.03 7.84 2.45
N ASP A 135 -21.15 7.75 1.47
CA ASP A 135 -20.48 6.52 1.05
C ASP A 135 -18.97 6.77 0.77
N PRO A 136 -18.11 6.62 1.80
CA PRO A 136 -16.66 6.77 1.66
C PRO A 136 -16.01 5.73 0.73
N ASP A 137 -16.70 4.62 0.42
CA ASP A 137 -16.18 3.57 -0.43
C ASP A 137 -16.54 3.80 -1.92
N ALA A 138 -17.48 4.70 -2.21
CA ALA A 138 -17.88 5.10 -3.56
C ALA A 138 -17.02 6.24 -4.15
N LEU A 139 -15.72 6.27 -3.81
CA LEU A 139 -14.76 7.18 -4.43
C LEU A 139 -14.45 6.73 -5.86
N ALA A 140 -14.64 7.62 -6.82
CA ALA A 140 -14.26 7.43 -8.21
C ALA A 140 -13.24 8.49 -8.60
N GLY A 141 -12.30 8.15 -9.48
CA GLY A 141 -11.25 9.09 -9.84
C GLY A 141 -10.09 8.43 -10.55
N SER A 142 -9.13 9.24 -10.97
CA SER A 142 -7.91 8.77 -11.61
C SER A 142 -6.75 9.71 -11.33
N GLY A 143 -5.55 9.21 -11.56
CA GLY A 143 -4.35 9.99 -11.39
C GLY A 143 -3.14 9.34 -12.06
N GLU A 144 -2.07 10.11 -12.07
CA GLU A 144 -0.77 9.70 -12.54
C GLU A 144 0.29 10.17 -11.56
N ILE A 145 1.29 9.32 -11.36
CA ILE A 145 2.42 9.55 -10.47
C ILE A 145 3.68 9.28 -11.26
N PHE A 146 4.65 10.18 -11.14
CA PHE A 146 5.99 10.07 -11.70
C PHE A 146 6.98 10.13 -10.54
N LEU A 147 8.04 9.34 -10.62
CA LEU A 147 9.17 9.38 -9.70
C LEU A 147 10.41 9.85 -10.47
N HIS A 148 10.94 10.98 -10.04
CA HIS A 148 12.19 11.54 -10.53
C HIS A 148 13.36 11.12 -9.65
N ASP A 149 14.52 10.92 -10.28
CA ASP A 149 15.76 10.47 -9.61
C ASP A 149 15.54 9.20 -8.77
N GLY A 150 14.74 8.28 -9.31
CA GLY A 150 14.26 7.10 -8.60
C GLY A 150 15.37 6.10 -8.31
N GLN A 151 15.46 5.63 -7.06
CA GLN A 151 16.35 4.54 -6.69
C GLN A 151 15.62 3.54 -5.79
N LEU A 152 15.57 2.28 -6.21
CA LEU A 152 15.12 1.18 -5.36
C LEU A 152 16.33 0.51 -4.73
N ARG A 153 16.31 0.40 -3.40
CA ARG A 153 17.35 -0.26 -2.61
C ARG A 153 16.71 -1.30 -1.71
N GLN A 154 17.43 -2.40 -1.49
CA GLN A 154 17.09 -3.38 -0.46
C GLN A 154 15.66 -3.96 -0.56
N PHE A 155 15.05 -3.90 -1.74
CA PHE A 155 13.77 -4.57 -1.95
C PHE A 155 14.03 -6.07 -2.03
N ASN A 156 13.59 -6.82 -1.02
CA ASN A 156 13.94 -8.24 -0.83
C ASN A 156 13.84 -9.09 -2.10
N LEU A 157 12.81 -8.85 -2.92
CA LEU A 157 12.67 -9.54 -4.20
C LEU A 157 13.80 -9.21 -5.17
N LEU A 158 14.09 -7.92 -5.39
CA LEU A 158 15.14 -7.51 -6.31
C LEU A 158 16.52 -7.99 -5.84
N VAL A 159 16.78 -7.95 -4.54
CA VAL A 159 18.02 -8.50 -3.97
C VAL A 159 18.16 -10.00 -4.26
N ALA A 160 17.09 -10.78 -4.05
CA ALA A 160 17.10 -12.21 -4.33
C ALA A 160 17.35 -12.51 -5.82
N LEU A 161 16.74 -11.74 -6.72
CA LEU A 161 16.98 -11.86 -8.17
C LEU A 161 18.40 -11.44 -8.54
N GLY A 162 18.92 -10.37 -7.94
CA GLY A 162 20.30 -9.92 -8.14
C GLY A 162 21.32 -10.97 -7.74
N GLN A 163 21.09 -11.66 -6.62
CA GLN A 163 21.94 -12.77 -6.17
C GLN A 163 21.82 -13.99 -7.10
N LEU A 164 20.61 -14.35 -7.51
CA LEU A 164 20.36 -15.51 -8.36
C LEU A 164 20.95 -15.34 -9.77
N PHE A 165 20.85 -14.13 -10.33
CA PHE A 165 21.31 -13.82 -11.68
C PHE A 165 22.69 -13.19 -11.71
N GLN A 166 23.29 -12.95 -10.54
CA GLN A 166 24.54 -12.20 -10.39
C GLN A 166 24.48 -10.81 -11.05
N ILE A 167 23.33 -10.14 -10.92
CA ILE A 167 23.10 -8.78 -11.44
C ILE A 167 23.18 -7.81 -10.26
N GLU A 168 24.32 -7.15 -10.11
CA GLU A 168 24.54 -6.17 -9.04
C GLU A 168 23.52 -5.02 -9.09
N GLU A 169 23.12 -4.60 -10.30
CA GLU A 169 22.15 -3.52 -10.53
C GLU A 169 20.76 -3.80 -9.92
N LEU A 170 20.39 -5.07 -9.70
CA LEU A 170 19.14 -5.42 -9.01
C LEU A 170 19.19 -5.18 -7.50
N THR A 171 20.38 -5.03 -6.91
CA THR A 171 20.52 -4.70 -5.48
C THR A 171 20.33 -3.20 -5.21
N GLN A 172 20.67 -2.37 -6.20
CA GLN A 172 20.46 -0.93 -6.21
C GLN A 172 20.05 -0.49 -7.63
N LEU A 173 18.75 -0.49 -7.86
CA LEU A 173 18.18 -0.18 -9.15
C LEU A 173 18.02 1.33 -9.29
N HIS A 174 18.74 1.92 -10.24
CA HIS A 174 18.53 3.31 -10.63
C HIS A 174 17.49 3.36 -11.75
N LEU A 175 16.48 4.20 -11.58
CA LEU A 175 15.36 4.29 -12.51
C LEU A 175 15.52 5.51 -13.42
N ASP A 176 15.52 5.25 -14.73
CA ASP A 176 15.47 6.27 -15.78
C ASP A 176 14.02 6.72 -16.04
N GLN A 177 13.07 5.80 -15.85
CA GLN A 177 11.64 6.06 -15.92
C GLN A 177 10.93 5.34 -14.79
N ALA A 178 10.01 6.04 -14.13
CA ALA A 178 9.22 5.48 -13.05
C ALA A 178 7.87 6.18 -12.99
N GLU A 179 6.82 5.51 -13.43
CA GLU A 179 5.48 6.09 -13.53
C GLU A 179 4.39 5.07 -13.19
N ALA A 180 3.29 5.58 -12.66
CA ALA A 180 2.09 4.82 -12.37
C ALA A 180 0.84 5.59 -12.76
N LYS A 181 -0.04 4.97 -13.54
CA LYS A 181 -1.41 5.44 -13.83
C LYS A 181 -2.40 4.55 -13.10
N TYR A 182 -3.41 5.17 -12.52
CA TYR A 182 -4.39 4.46 -11.72
C TYR A 182 -5.76 5.10 -11.81
N HIS A 183 -6.76 4.30 -11.47
CA HIS A 183 -8.10 4.77 -11.17
C HIS A 183 -8.62 4.18 -9.87
N LEU A 184 -9.57 4.88 -9.26
CA LEU A 184 -10.27 4.44 -8.07
C LEU A 184 -11.49 3.63 -8.49
N THR A 185 -11.62 2.47 -7.88
CA THR A 185 -12.79 1.60 -7.94
C THR A 185 -13.38 1.48 -6.53
N PRO A 186 -14.66 1.11 -6.38
CA PRO A 186 -15.23 0.93 -5.06
C PRO A 186 -14.39 -0.01 -4.18
N GLY A 187 -13.81 0.53 -3.10
CA GLY A 187 -12.96 -0.20 -2.14
C GLY A 187 -11.52 -0.51 -2.56
N ALA A 188 -11.07 -0.12 -3.76
CA ALA A 188 -9.71 -0.40 -4.23
C ALA A 188 -9.16 0.61 -5.24
N VAL A 189 -7.83 0.68 -5.32
CA VAL A 189 -7.09 1.36 -6.39
C VAL A 189 -6.78 0.33 -7.48
N ALA A 190 -7.20 0.59 -8.70
CA ALA A 190 -6.80 -0.18 -9.87
C ALA A 190 -5.58 0.50 -10.51
N ILE A 191 -4.50 -0.27 -10.69
CA ILE A 191 -3.28 0.15 -11.36
C ILE A 191 -3.44 -0.22 -12.83
N ASP A 192 -3.64 0.79 -13.66
CA ASP A 192 -3.79 0.64 -15.11
C ASP A 192 -2.44 0.41 -15.78
N GLU A 193 -1.42 1.07 -15.26
CA GLU A 193 -0.06 0.99 -15.77
C GLU A 193 0.90 1.33 -14.63
N LEU A 194 1.85 0.44 -14.35
CA LEU A 194 3.05 0.71 -13.57
C LEU A 194 4.23 0.39 -14.46
N VAL A 195 5.16 1.34 -14.61
CA VAL A 195 6.36 1.19 -15.43
C VAL A 195 7.56 1.68 -14.63
N LEU A 196 8.52 0.78 -14.40
CA LEU A 196 9.82 1.10 -13.83
C LEU A 196 10.90 0.65 -14.83
N ARG A 197 11.69 1.57 -15.37
CA ARG A 197 12.77 1.27 -16.31
C ARG A 197 14.11 1.71 -15.77
N SER A 198 15.10 0.88 -16.02
CA SER A 198 16.53 1.12 -15.81
C SER A 198 17.27 0.74 -17.09
N ALA A 199 18.57 0.99 -17.14
CA ALA A 199 19.41 0.72 -18.30
C ALA A 199 19.33 -0.73 -18.82
N ASN A 200 19.11 -1.72 -17.94
CA ASN A 200 19.12 -3.13 -18.34
C ASN A 200 17.81 -3.89 -18.05
N ILE A 201 16.90 -3.27 -17.28
CA ILE A 201 15.73 -3.95 -16.71
C ILE A 201 14.50 -3.06 -16.83
N HIS A 202 13.42 -3.63 -17.36
CA HIS A 202 12.10 -3.02 -17.37
C HIS A 202 11.15 -3.88 -16.53
N LEU A 203 10.52 -3.26 -15.54
CA LEU A 203 9.43 -3.85 -14.79
C LEU A 203 8.13 -3.13 -15.19
N SER A 204 7.10 -3.90 -15.52
CA SER A 204 5.76 -3.35 -15.70
C SER A 204 4.73 -4.15 -14.93
N ALA A 205 3.65 -3.51 -14.46
CA ALA A 205 2.55 -4.23 -13.82
C ALA A 205 1.20 -3.55 -14.01
N THR A 206 0.14 -4.34 -13.90
CA THR A 206 -1.26 -3.88 -13.78
C THR A 206 -1.94 -4.69 -12.69
N GLY A 207 -3.02 -4.18 -12.11
CA GLY A 207 -3.79 -4.94 -11.13
C GLY A 207 -4.51 -4.07 -10.11
N THR A 208 -4.64 -4.55 -8.89
CA THR A 208 -5.44 -3.88 -7.85
C THR A 208 -4.73 -3.86 -6.50
N VAL A 209 -4.98 -2.80 -5.74
CA VAL A 209 -4.59 -2.62 -4.35
C VAL A 209 -5.81 -2.14 -3.58
N SER A 210 -6.36 -2.99 -2.71
CA SER A 210 -7.46 -2.58 -1.83
C SER A 210 -7.01 -1.56 -0.80
N PHE A 211 -7.93 -0.75 -0.25
CA PHE A 211 -7.59 0.22 0.80
C PHE A 211 -7.08 -0.41 2.11
N ARG A 212 -7.30 -1.72 2.31
CA ARG A 212 -6.70 -2.51 3.40
C ARG A 212 -5.30 -3.04 3.07
N GLY A 213 -4.73 -2.62 1.94
CA GLY A 213 -3.39 -2.97 1.51
C GLY A 213 -3.24 -4.37 0.92
N LYS A 214 -4.33 -5.12 0.66
CA LYS A 214 -4.21 -6.36 -0.15
C LYS A 214 -3.96 -5.98 -1.60
N LEU A 215 -2.98 -6.61 -2.23
CA LEU A 215 -2.64 -6.37 -3.62
C LEU A 215 -2.65 -7.65 -4.45
N HIS A 216 -2.97 -7.49 -5.72
CA HIS A 216 -2.82 -8.51 -6.76
C HIS A 216 -2.40 -7.82 -8.05
N LEU A 217 -1.18 -8.10 -8.51
CA LEU A 217 -0.56 -7.48 -9.66
C LEU A 217 -0.11 -8.55 -10.66
N SER A 218 -0.53 -8.38 -11.90
CA SER A 218 0.04 -9.07 -13.07
C SER A 218 1.25 -8.27 -13.52
N SER A 219 2.43 -8.85 -13.37
CA SER A 219 3.71 -8.17 -13.56
C SER A 219 4.54 -8.83 -14.65
N ARG A 220 5.42 -8.05 -15.27
CA ARG A 220 6.35 -8.48 -16.29
C ARG A 220 7.72 -7.93 -15.99
N LEU A 221 8.72 -8.81 -15.96
CA LEU A 221 10.13 -8.46 -15.86
C LEU A 221 10.78 -8.69 -17.21
N ALA A 222 11.18 -7.63 -17.90
CA ALA A 222 11.97 -7.68 -19.12
C ALA A 222 13.43 -7.32 -18.83
N ILE A 223 14.33 -8.06 -19.46
CA ILE A 223 15.78 -7.86 -19.39
C ILE A 223 16.33 -7.75 -20.81
N ASN A 224 17.36 -6.93 -20.99
CA ASN A 224 18.03 -6.82 -22.28
C ASN A 224 18.92 -8.05 -22.57
N GLU A 225 19.40 -8.16 -23.80
CA GLU A 225 20.23 -9.27 -24.25
C GLU A 225 21.55 -9.38 -23.46
N LYS A 226 22.11 -8.27 -22.97
CA LYS A 226 23.34 -8.27 -22.15
C LYS A 226 23.13 -9.08 -20.87
N ILE A 227 22.09 -8.76 -20.11
CA ILE A 227 21.74 -9.49 -18.89
C ILE A 227 21.33 -10.92 -19.22
N ARG A 228 20.51 -11.11 -20.25
CA ARG A 228 20.04 -12.42 -20.67
C ARG A 228 21.17 -13.37 -21.04
N ALA A 229 22.24 -12.88 -21.69
CA ALA A 229 23.40 -13.67 -22.06
C ALA A 229 24.23 -14.14 -20.84
N GLN A 230 24.18 -13.40 -19.73
CA GLN A 230 24.84 -13.76 -18.46
C GLN A 230 24.06 -14.83 -17.69
N LEU A 231 22.77 -15.00 -17.97
CA LEU A 231 21.94 -16.01 -17.33
C LEU A 231 22.37 -17.43 -17.69
N TYR A 232 22.35 -18.31 -16.70
CA TYR A 232 22.51 -19.74 -16.91
C TYR A 232 21.43 -20.29 -17.86
N LYS A 233 21.78 -21.24 -18.74
CA LYS A 233 20.95 -21.68 -19.89
C LYS A 233 19.49 -22.02 -19.54
N PRO A 234 19.17 -22.77 -18.48
CA PRO A 234 17.79 -23.09 -18.10
C PRO A 234 16.98 -21.86 -17.68
N ILE A 235 17.61 -20.91 -16.97
CA ILE A 235 16.98 -19.64 -16.57
C ILE A 235 16.69 -18.81 -17.81
N ARG A 236 17.68 -18.71 -18.72
CA ARG A 236 17.57 -17.96 -19.97
C ARG A 236 16.40 -18.43 -20.85
N ALA A 237 16.09 -19.72 -20.83
CA ALA A 237 15.00 -20.31 -21.61
C ALA A 237 13.59 -19.88 -21.13
N ASN A 238 13.46 -19.40 -19.89
CA ASN A 238 12.19 -18.93 -19.35
C ASN A 238 11.86 -17.48 -19.77
N PHE A 239 12.84 -16.74 -20.31
CA PHE A 239 12.64 -15.40 -20.85
C PHE A 239 12.29 -15.46 -22.33
N GLN A 240 11.07 -15.04 -22.65
CA GLN A 240 10.53 -15.02 -24.01
C GLN A 240 10.80 -13.68 -24.68
N PRO A 241 11.08 -13.63 -26.00
CA PRO A 241 11.25 -12.38 -26.72
C PRO A 241 10.03 -11.45 -26.55
N THR A 242 10.28 -10.16 -26.40
CA THR A 242 9.23 -9.12 -26.32
C THR A 242 9.01 -8.44 -27.67
N GLU A 243 7.97 -7.61 -27.75
CA GLU A 243 7.76 -6.69 -28.88
C GLU A 243 8.90 -5.66 -29.02
N GLU A 244 9.50 -5.26 -27.90
CA GLU A 244 10.68 -4.41 -27.87
C GLU A 244 11.93 -5.19 -28.31
N PRO A 245 12.58 -4.83 -29.43
CA PRO A 245 13.75 -5.55 -29.93
C PRO A 245 14.90 -5.52 -28.91
N GLY A 246 15.55 -6.67 -28.70
CA GLY A 246 16.68 -6.78 -27.77
C GLY A 246 16.30 -7.02 -26.31
N TYR A 247 15.00 -7.14 -26.01
CA TYR A 247 14.49 -7.52 -24.71
C TYR A 247 13.83 -8.91 -24.73
N SER A 248 13.90 -9.58 -23.59
CA SER A 248 13.14 -10.79 -23.31
C SER A 248 12.54 -10.70 -21.92
N ALA A 249 11.34 -11.24 -21.75
CA ALA A 249 10.55 -11.07 -20.54
C ALA A 249 10.02 -12.36 -19.96
N VAL A 250 9.72 -12.29 -18.67
CA VAL A 250 9.01 -13.30 -17.90
C VAL A 250 7.83 -12.64 -17.19
N ASP A 251 6.67 -13.29 -17.31
CA ASP A 251 5.44 -12.84 -16.65
C ASP A 251 5.28 -13.56 -15.31
N PHE A 252 4.87 -12.80 -14.30
CA PHE A 252 4.75 -13.26 -12.93
C PHE A 252 3.64 -12.50 -12.19
N GLU A 253 3.26 -13.02 -11.04
CA GLU A 253 2.24 -12.45 -10.18
C GLU A 253 2.85 -11.93 -8.88
N VAL A 254 2.32 -10.82 -8.39
CA VAL A 254 2.55 -10.33 -7.04
C VAL A 254 1.21 -10.32 -6.30
N SER A 255 1.17 -10.93 -5.12
CA SER A 255 -0.03 -11.02 -4.29
C SER A 255 0.30 -10.73 -2.82
N GLY A 256 -0.69 -10.83 -1.93
CA GLY A 256 -0.49 -10.64 -0.48
C GLY A 256 -0.85 -9.23 -0.05
N THR A 257 0.00 -8.59 0.76
CA THR A 257 -0.22 -7.23 1.25
C THR A 257 0.93 -6.30 0.90
N VAL A 258 0.71 -4.99 0.90
CA VAL A 258 1.75 -3.98 0.59
C VAL A 258 2.96 -4.13 1.53
N GLU A 259 2.70 -4.47 2.80
CA GLU A 259 3.73 -4.71 3.81
C GLU A 259 4.46 -6.05 3.63
N ARG A 260 3.78 -7.06 3.06
CA ARG A 260 4.31 -8.42 2.88
C ARG A 260 3.91 -8.98 1.52
N PRO A 261 4.49 -8.42 0.43
CA PRO A 261 4.20 -8.91 -0.90
C PRO A 261 4.76 -10.31 -1.08
N LYS A 262 4.03 -11.14 -1.82
CA LYS A 262 4.43 -12.48 -2.25
C LYS A 262 4.51 -12.49 -3.76
N THR A 263 5.41 -13.29 -4.31
CA THR A 263 5.57 -13.40 -5.77
C THR A 263 5.93 -14.82 -6.18
N ASN A 264 5.49 -15.21 -7.37
CA ASN A 264 5.89 -16.47 -8.01
C ASN A 264 7.05 -16.29 -9.02
N LEU A 265 7.68 -15.11 -9.08
CA LEU A 265 8.73 -14.82 -10.06
C LEU A 265 9.88 -15.82 -10.00
N LEU A 266 10.33 -16.18 -8.80
CA LEU A 266 11.41 -17.16 -8.64
C LEU A 266 11.02 -18.52 -9.27
N GLU A 267 9.78 -18.96 -9.07
CA GLU A 267 9.28 -20.21 -9.66
C GLU A 267 9.21 -20.12 -11.19
N LYS A 268 8.80 -18.97 -11.73
CA LYS A 268 8.71 -18.70 -13.17
C LYS A 268 10.08 -18.70 -13.83
N VAL A 269 11.10 -18.17 -13.15
CA VAL A 269 12.44 -18.00 -13.71
C VAL A 269 13.33 -19.22 -13.51
N VAL A 270 13.14 -19.98 -12.43
CA VAL A 270 13.92 -21.19 -12.12
C VAL A 270 13.34 -22.43 -12.81
N GLY A 271 12.04 -22.45 -13.10
CA GLY A 271 11.37 -23.58 -13.73
C GLY A 271 11.20 -24.78 -12.78
N ARG A 272 10.59 -25.87 -13.28
CA ARG A 272 10.31 -27.07 -12.46
C ARG A 272 11.58 -27.86 -12.09
N ASP A 273 12.63 -27.77 -12.89
CA ASP A 273 13.81 -28.64 -12.79
C ASP A 273 14.84 -28.23 -11.73
N LEU A 274 14.71 -27.01 -11.18
CA LEU A 274 15.62 -26.45 -10.18
C LEU A 274 14.92 -26.16 -8.83
N LYS A 275 13.73 -26.74 -8.60
CA LYS A 275 13.01 -26.64 -7.31
C LYS A 275 13.84 -27.14 -6.12
N ASP A 276 14.75 -28.08 -6.35
CA ASP A 276 15.67 -28.59 -5.32
C ASP A 276 16.72 -27.55 -4.90
N LEU A 277 17.10 -26.63 -5.81
CA LEU A 277 18.07 -25.57 -5.54
C LEU A 277 17.42 -24.43 -4.75
N VAL A 278 16.15 -24.13 -5.04
CA VAL A 278 15.29 -23.28 -4.21
C VAL A 278 15.22 -23.86 -2.80
N ASN A 279 14.84 -25.13 -2.62
CA ASN A 279 14.79 -25.79 -1.30
C ASN A 279 16.10 -25.72 -0.48
N SER A 280 17.25 -25.65 -1.15
CA SER A 280 18.56 -25.50 -0.49
C SER A 280 18.86 -24.05 -0.03
N PHE A 281 18.32 -23.04 -0.72
CA PHE A 281 18.56 -21.62 -0.41
C PHE A 281 17.65 -21.05 0.70
N LEU A 282 16.47 -21.64 0.96
CA LEU A 282 15.49 -21.13 1.95
C LEU A 282 15.49 -21.87 3.29
N GLY A 283 16.55 -22.64 3.57
CA GLY A 283 16.73 -23.29 4.87
C GLY A 283 15.84 -24.53 5.01
N GLY A 284 16.42 -25.68 4.67
CA GLY A 284 15.70 -26.94 4.56
C GLY A 284 14.97 -27.42 5.82
N LYS A 285 13.90 -28.18 5.58
CA LYS A 285 13.58 -29.37 6.37
C LYS A 285 13.47 -30.56 5.42
N SER A 286 14.47 -31.41 5.50
CA SER A 286 14.55 -32.75 4.96
C SER A 286 13.27 -33.55 5.18
N ASP A 287 12.76 -34.15 4.11
CA ASP A 287 11.86 -35.29 4.15
C ASP A 287 12.39 -36.36 5.12
N LYS A 288 11.56 -36.75 6.10
CA LYS A 288 11.76 -37.99 6.85
C LYS A 288 10.96 -39.09 6.16
N PRO A 289 11.60 -40.22 5.77
CA PRO A 289 10.92 -41.31 5.08
C PRO A 289 9.96 -42.05 6.02
N LYS A 290 8.77 -42.36 5.49
CA LYS A 290 7.75 -43.24 6.08
C LYS A 290 8.34 -44.58 6.50
N LYS A 291 8.17 -44.96 7.77
CA LYS A 291 8.32 -46.35 8.23
C LYS A 291 6.93 -46.97 8.42
N LYS A 292 6.61 -47.96 7.59
CA LYS A 292 5.48 -48.90 7.75
C LYS A 292 5.75 -49.87 8.91
N LYS A 293 4.75 -50.09 9.76
CA LYS A 293 4.37 -51.34 10.47
C LYS A 293 2.96 -51.04 11.02
N GLY A 294 1.88 -51.76 10.68
CA GLY A 294 1.70 -53.22 10.76
C GLY A 294 0.71 -53.46 11.92
N ALA A 295 -0.47 -54.01 11.62
CA ALA A 295 -1.67 -54.04 12.46
C ALA A 295 -1.69 -55.13 13.56
N GLN A 296 -2.48 -54.84 14.62
CA GLN A 296 -3.31 -55.71 15.52
C GLN A 296 -2.60 -56.86 16.31
N THR A 297 -2.90 -57.18 17.58
CA THR A 297 -4.22 -57.48 18.19
C THR A 297 -4.14 -57.55 19.75
N ASN A 298 -5.32 -57.40 20.39
CA ASN A 298 -5.83 -57.55 21.79
C ASN A 298 -5.16 -58.60 22.74
N VAL A 299 -5.45 -58.77 24.04
CA VAL A 299 -6.54 -58.46 25.01
C VAL A 299 -5.92 -58.66 26.42
N ASP A 300 -6.33 -57.94 27.48
CA ASP A 300 -7.09 -58.52 28.61
C ASP A 300 -7.26 -57.61 29.85
N GLU A 301 -8.42 -57.85 30.43
CA GLU A 301 -9.19 -57.25 31.52
C GLU A 301 -8.57 -57.42 32.93
N SER A 302 -8.76 -56.42 33.82
CA SER A 302 -9.32 -56.63 35.18
C SER A 302 -9.27 -55.35 36.04
N THR A 303 -10.42 -55.00 36.61
CA THR A 303 -10.57 -54.17 37.83
C THR A 303 -10.98 -55.13 38.97
N PRO A 304 -10.71 -54.86 40.26
CA PRO A 304 -11.67 -54.08 41.06
C PRO A 304 -11.12 -53.22 42.24
N ALA A 305 -11.93 -52.21 42.57
CA ALA A 305 -12.18 -51.39 43.77
C ALA A 305 -11.40 -51.54 45.11
N ALA A 306 -11.11 -50.40 45.77
CA ALA A 306 -11.60 -50.02 47.13
C ALA A 306 -11.11 -48.61 47.59
N THR A 307 -12.04 -47.80 48.12
CA THR A 307 -11.96 -46.46 48.77
C THR A 307 -11.64 -46.57 50.29
N PRO A 308 -11.74 -45.52 51.16
CA PRO A 308 -11.46 -44.07 51.10
C PRO A 308 -10.62 -43.55 52.30
N GLY A 309 -10.17 -42.28 52.27
CA GLY A 309 -9.55 -41.60 53.41
C GLY A 309 -9.80 -40.09 53.41
N THR A 310 -10.48 -39.63 54.45
CA THR A 310 -11.20 -38.37 54.67
C THR A 310 -10.33 -37.16 55.03
N SER A 311 -10.83 -35.95 54.69
CA SER A 311 -10.93 -34.72 55.52
C SER A 311 -10.56 -33.47 54.69
N ALA A 312 -11.55 -32.71 54.19
CA ALA A 312 -12.26 -31.61 54.86
C ALA A 312 -11.39 -30.36 55.06
N SER A 313 -11.80 -29.11 54.84
CA SER A 313 -13.00 -28.47 54.29
C SER A 313 -12.70 -26.95 54.29
N ALA A 314 -13.27 -26.21 53.32
CA ALA A 314 -13.84 -24.85 53.46
C ALA A 314 -12.87 -23.68 53.81
N THR A 315 -12.99 -22.44 53.35
CA THR A 315 -14.06 -21.68 52.69
C THR A 315 -13.48 -20.32 52.27
N ALA A 316 -13.91 -19.78 51.13
CA ALA A 316 -13.85 -18.34 50.84
C ALA A 316 -14.91 -17.59 51.69
N PRO A 317 -14.89 -16.24 51.81
CA PRO A 317 -15.49 -15.44 50.73
C PRO A 317 -14.84 -14.05 50.48
N SER A 318 -15.19 -13.48 49.32
CA SER A 318 -15.05 -12.06 48.97
C SER A 318 -15.67 -11.12 50.01
N PRO A 319 -15.33 -9.82 49.93
CA PRO A 319 -16.40 -8.86 49.65
C PRO A 319 -16.03 -7.77 48.63
N ALA A 320 -17.09 -7.16 48.11
CA ALA A 320 -17.12 -6.10 47.12
C ALA A 320 -17.15 -4.69 47.74
N ASN A 321 -16.98 -3.72 46.84
CA ASN A 321 -17.44 -2.32 46.83
C ASN A 321 -16.49 -1.19 47.24
N SER A 322 -16.60 -0.16 46.39
CA SER A 322 -15.94 1.13 46.27
C SER A 322 -16.09 2.08 47.48
N PRO A 323 -15.35 3.20 47.47
CA PRO A 323 -15.88 4.45 46.90
C PRO A 323 -15.02 5.04 45.78
#